data_AF-A0A8T3QFB8-F1
#
_entry.id   AF-A0A8T3QFB8-F1
#
_cell.length_a   1.000
_cell.length_b   1.000
_cell.length_c   1.000
_cell.angle_alpha   90.00
_cell.angle_beta   90.00
_cell.angle_gamma   90.00
#
_symmetry.space_group_name_H-M   'P 1'
#
loop_
_entity.id
_entity.type
_entity.pdbx_description
1 polymer ?
#
loop_
_entity_poly.entity_id
_entity_poly.type
_entity_poly.pdbx_seq_one_letter_code
_entity_poly.pdbx_strand_id
1 'polypeptide(L)'
;TQGSSGGVVIEAGPDGPVRMRHYPAAASAPVIDPTGAGDVFLAALAASRAVPRLVGGRLDKGLDLLLAASAASLVLERQGLHGVPDRAAVRLRMARSLAGGRGSGATEPVSP
;
A
#
# COMPACT_ATOMS: atom_id res chain seq x y z
N THR A 1 -0.53 0.96 10.22
CA THR A 1 0.37 0.12 9.40
C THR A 1 1.15 -0.79 10.34
N GLN A 2 1.59 -1.97 9.90
CA GLN A 2 2.34 -2.96 10.70
C GLN A 2 3.79 -3.12 10.20
N GLY A 3 4.38 -2.04 9.64
CA GLY A 3 5.76 -2.01 9.15
C GLY A 3 6.06 -3.10 8.12
N SER A 4 7.07 -3.93 8.40
CA SER A 4 7.51 -5.04 7.53
C SER A 4 6.48 -6.16 7.34
N SER A 5 5.41 -6.17 8.14
CA SER A 5 4.33 -7.16 8.03
C SER A 5 3.14 -6.65 7.18
N GLY A 6 3.21 -5.41 6.67
CA GLY A 6 2.16 -4.82 5.85
C GLY A 6 1.15 -4.06 6.69
N GLY A 7 -0.14 -4.40 6.59
CA GLY A 7 -1.14 -3.81 7.46
C GLY A 7 -2.57 -4.22 7.13
N VAL A 8 -3.52 -3.60 7.84
CA VAL A 8 -4.94 -3.75 7.59
C VAL A 8 -5.53 -2.38 7.21
N VAL A 9 -6.42 -2.37 6.23
CA VAL A 9 -7.31 -1.24 5.97
C VAL A 9 -8.71 -1.63 6.44
N ILE A 10 -9.25 -0.76 7.27
CA ILE A 10 -10.61 -0.88 7.81
C ILE A 10 -11.44 0.21 7.15
N GLU A 11 -12.53 -0.20 6.52
CA GLU A 11 -13.54 0.69 5.96
C GLU A 11 -14.63 0.85 7.02
N ALA A 12 -14.71 2.05 7.61
CA ALA A 12 -15.70 2.36 8.64
C ALA A 12 -17.03 2.76 8.00
N GLY A 13 -18.13 2.20 8.51
CA GLY A 13 -19.49 2.63 8.24
C GLY A 13 -20.11 3.29 9.48
N PRO A 14 -21.38 3.73 9.37
CA PRO A 14 -22.08 4.46 10.43
C PRO A 14 -22.16 3.69 11.77
N ASP A 15 -22.29 2.37 11.70
CA ASP A 15 -22.54 1.50 12.86
C ASP A 15 -21.33 0.61 13.23
N GLY A 16 -20.18 0.82 12.59
CA GLY A 16 -18.98 0.00 12.81
C GLY A 16 -18.22 -0.32 11.52
N PRO A 17 -17.15 -1.13 11.61
CA PRO A 17 -16.34 -1.50 10.45
C PRO A 17 -17.13 -2.38 9.46
N VAL A 18 -17.22 -1.93 8.21
CA VAL A 18 -17.96 -2.59 7.12
C VAL A 18 -17.06 -3.55 6.34
N ARG A 19 -15.75 -3.28 6.29
CA ARG A 19 -14.81 -4.11 5.53
C ARG A 19 -13.41 -4.07 6.12
N MET A 20 -12.76 -5.23 6.21
CA MET A 20 -11.36 -5.33 6.59
C MET A 20 -10.56 -6.00 5.47
N ARG A 21 -9.47 -5.35 5.06
CA ARG A 21 -8.56 -5.86 4.02
C ARG A 21 -7.13 -5.87 4.52
N HIS A 22 -6.55 -7.05 4.64
CA HIS A 22 -5.11 -7.20 4.90
C HIS A 22 -4.34 -6.98 3.59
N TYR A 23 -3.20 -6.28 3.68
CA TYR A 23 -2.25 -6.16 2.59
C TYR A 23 -0.85 -6.53 3.09
N PRO A 24 -0.07 -7.31 2.30
CA PRO A 24 1.30 -7.62 2.65
C PRO A 24 2.18 -6.39 2.49
N ALA A 25 3.30 -6.34 3.22
CA ALA A 25 4.34 -5.35 2.93
C ALA A 25 4.93 -5.62 1.54
N ALA A 26 5.20 -4.55 0.79
CA ALA A 26 6.07 -4.67 -0.37
C ALA A 26 7.52 -4.81 0.15
N ALA A 27 8.24 -5.82 -0.33
CA ALA A 27 9.63 -6.04 0.06
C ALA A 27 10.47 -4.77 -0.18
N SER A 28 11.20 -4.31 0.83
CA SER A 28 12.16 -3.21 0.75
C SER A 28 13.60 -3.74 0.64
N ALA A 29 14.48 -2.96 0.01
CA ALA A 29 15.93 -3.10 0.16
C ALA A 29 16.34 -2.65 1.60
N PRO A 30 17.64 -2.55 1.98
CA PRO A 30 17.98 -2.24 3.37
C PRO A 30 17.35 -0.91 3.79
N VAL A 31 16.68 -0.91 4.95
CA VAL A 31 15.98 0.25 5.50
C VAL A 31 17.03 1.26 5.97
N ILE A 32 17.03 2.45 5.35
CA ILE A 32 17.93 3.56 5.65
C ILE A 32 17.26 4.56 6.61
N ASP A 33 15.99 4.92 6.34
CA ASP A 33 15.24 5.87 7.15
C ASP A 33 13.73 5.57 7.09
N PRO A 34 13.07 5.23 8.21
CA PRO A 34 11.64 4.93 8.23
C PRO A 34 10.73 6.18 8.21
N THR A 35 11.31 7.38 8.34
CA THR A 35 10.55 8.62 8.53
C THR A 35 9.66 8.90 7.32
N GLY A 36 8.38 9.22 7.58
CA GLY A 36 7.42 9.61 6.55
C GLY A 36 6.84 8.47 5.70
N ALA A 37 7.23 7.21 5.94
CA ALA A 37 6.69 6.07 5.18
C ALA A 37 5.15 5.92 5.34
N GLY A 38 4.62 6.27 6.51
CA GLY A 38 3.18 6.31 6.77
C GLY A 38 2.45 7.39 5.98
N ASP A 39 3.02 8.59 5.89
CA ASP A 39 2.45 9.70 5.14
C ASP A 39 2.46 9.43 3.65
N VAL A 40 3.54 8.83 3.13
CA VAL A 40 3.61 8.43 1.73
C VAL A 40 2.63 7.29 1.42
N PHE A 41 2.45 6.33 2.33
CA PHE A 41 1.40 5.33 2.20
C PHE A 41 0.01 5.98 2.09
N LEU A 42 -0.31 6.89 3.01
CA LEU A 42 -1.61 7.56 3.05
C LEU A 42 -1.84 8.43 1.81
N ALA A 43 -0.84 9.22 1.40
CA ALA A 43 -0.91 10.06 0.21
C ALA A 43 -1.13 9.24 -1.06
N ALA A 44 -0.40 8.13 -1.21
CA ALA A 44 -0.51 7.25 -2.37
C ALA A 44 -1.89 6.54 -2.40
N LEU A 45 -2.39 6.10 -1.25
CA LEU A 45 -3.74 5.52 -1.14
C LEU A 45 -4.82 6.55 -1.49
N ALA A 46 -4.75 7.75 -0.91
CA ALA A 46 -5.69 8.84 -1.19
C ALA A 46 -5.66 9.23 -2.67
N ALA A 47 -4.48 9.39 -3.27
CA ALA A 47 -4.31 9.69 -4.68
C ALA A 47 -4.92 8.61 -5.58
N SER A 48 -4.72 7.33 -5.25
CA SER A 48 -5.31 6.23 -6.03
C SER A 48 -6.84 6.25 -6.02
N ARG A 49 -7.46 6.61 -4.88
CA ARG A 49 -8.92 6.72 -4.74
C ARG A 49 -9.47 7.97 -5.43
N ALA A 50 -8.78 9.10 -5.32
CA ALA A 50 -9.16 10.35 -5.99
C ALA A 50 -8.97 10.26 -7.51
N VAL A 51 -7.96 9.52 -7.98
CA VAL A 51 -7.63 9.35 -9.40
C VAL A 51 -7.52 7.84 -9.74
N PRO A 52 -8.65 7.14 -9.94
CA PRO A 52 -8.67 5.68 -10.14
C PRO A 52 -7.82 5.19 -11.32
N ARG A 53 -7.56 6.06 -12.32
CA ARG A 53 -6.71 5.77 -13.47
C ARG A 53 -5.25 5.47 -13.08
N LEU A 54 -4.79 5.90 -11.91
CA LEU A 54 -3.45 5.59 -11.40
C LEU A 54 -3.22 4.08 -11.21
N VAL A 55 -4.28 3.35 -10.88
CA VAL A 55 -4.29 1.87 -10.73
C VAL A 55 -5.05 1.18 -11.87
N GLY A 56 -5.24 1.86 -13.00
CA GLY A 56 -5.97 1.32 -14.16
C GLY A 56 -7.46 1.06 -13.89
N GLY A 57 -8.07 1.78 -12.94
CA GLY A 57 -9.49 1.65 -12.59
C GLY A 57 -9.84 0.43 -11.73
N ARG A 58 -8.85 -0.29 -11.20
CA ARG A 58 -9.03 -1.57 -10.48
C ARG A 58 -8.86 -1.41 -8.97
N LEU A 59 -9.54 -0.42 -8.37
CA LEU A 59 -9.49 -0.16 -6.93
C LEU A 59 -9.89 -1.40 -6.11
N ASP A 60 -10.94 -2.10 -6.54
CA ASP A 60 -11.50 -3.24 -5.79
C ASP A 60 -10.62 -4.50 -5.82
N LYS A 61 -9.53 -4.50 -6.59
CA LYS A 61 -8.60 -5.63 -6.69
C LYS A 61 -7.40 -5.50 -5.75
N GLY A 62 -7.42 -4.54 -4.81
CA GLY A 62 -6.33 -4.29 -3.86
C GLY A 62 -5.10 -3.63 -4.50
N LEU A 63 -5.22 -3.11 -5.73
CA LEU A 63 -4.12 -2.41 -6.40
C LEU A 63 -3.86 -1.02 -5.82
N ASP A 64 -4.86 -0.42 -5.17
CA ASP A 64 -4.72 0.79 -4.35
C ASP A 64 -3.76 0.56 -3.18
N LEU A 65 -3.96 -0.53 -2.44
CA LEU A 65 -3.12 -0.94 -1.32
C LEU A 65 -1.72 -1.36 -1.77
N LEU A 66 -1.63 -2.10 -2.88
CA LEU A 66 -0.34 -2.47 -3.45
C LEU A 66 0.45 -1.24 -3.91
N LEU A 67 -0.20 -0.26 -4.53
CA LEU A 67 0.42 1.00 -4.93
C LEU A 67 0.94 1.76 -3.70
N ALA A 68 0.12 1.88 -2.65
CA ALA A 68 0.50 2.55 -1.42
C ALA A 68 1.65 1.85 -0.69
N ALA A 69 1.60 0.53 -0.53
CA ALA A 69 2.66 -0.27 0.08
C ALA A 69 3.96 -0.21 -0.73
N SER A 70 3.87 -0.20 -2.07
CA SER A 70 5.03 -0.08 -2.97
C SER A 70 5.69 1.29 -2.85
N ALA A 71 4.91 2.36 -2.78
CA ALA A 71 5.43 3.71 -2.57
C ALA A 71 6.10 3.85 -1.19
N ALA A 72 5.45 3.36 -0.14
CA ALA A 72 5.98 3.41 1.22
C ALA A 72 7.30 2.61 1.37
N SER A 73 7.39 1.43 0.76
CA SER A 73 8.61 0.60 0.82
C SER A 73 9.82 1.24 0.12
N LEU A 74 9.60 2.09 -0.89
CA LEU A 74 10.68 2.81 -1.58
C LEU A 74 11.24 3.98 -0.76
N VAL A 75 10.40 4.64 0.04
CA VAL A 75 10.81 5.74 0.93
C VAL A 75 11.81 5.26 1.97
N LEU A 76 11.66 4.01 2.44
CA LEU A 76 12.57 3.39 3.40
C LEU A 76 14.01 3.31 2.92
N GLU A 77 14.24 3.37 1.60
CA GLU A 77 15.54 3.10 0.97
C GLU A 77 16.38 4.37 0.75
N ARG A 78 15.92 5.54 1.23
CA ARG A 78 16.60 6.84 1.08
C ARG A 78 16.38 7.70 2.32
N GLN A 79 17.28 8.66 2.57
CA GLN A 79 17.14 9.59 3.69
C GLN A 79 16.00 10.60 3.48
N GLY A 80 15.13 10.74 4.47
CA GLY A 80 14.10 11.77 4.57
C GLY A 80 13.16 11.89 3.37
N LEU A 81 12.63 13.10 3.15
CA LEU A 81 11.69 13.39 2.07
C LEU A 81 12.30 13.33 0.66
N HIS A 82 13.62 13.19 0.53
CA HIS A 82 14.29 12.94 -0.75
C HIS A 82 14.08 11.50 -1.26
N GLY A 83 13.43 10.65 -0.46
CA GLY A 83 13.07 9.28 -0.80
C GLY A 83 11.76 9.12 -1.56
N VAL A 84 10.99 10.18 -1.79
CA VAL A 84 9.68 10.07 -2.46
C VAL A 84 9.86 9.52 -3.88
N PRO A 85 9.33 8.33 -4.18
CA PRO A 85 9.56 7.67 -5.45
C PRO A 85 8.72 8.28 -6.57
N ASP A 86 9.26 8.29 -7.78
CA ASP A 86 8.47 8.59 -8.97
C ASP A 86 7.53 7.42 -9.34
N ARG A 87 6.61 7.71 -10.27
CA ARG A 87 5.61 6.74 -10.72
C ARG A 87 6.22 5.49 -11.36
N ALA A 88 7.35 5.60 -12.06
CA ALA A 88 7.99 4.45 -12.71
C ALA A 88 8.61 3.51 -11.68
N ALA A 89 9.29 4.05 -10.67
CA ALA A 89 9.84 3.30 -9.56
C ALA A 89 8.77 2.52 -8.78
N VAL A 90 7.64 3.17 -8.48
CA VAL A 90 6.49 2.52 -7.82
C VAL A 90 5.95 1.36 -8.66
N ARG A 91 5.78 1.55 -9.98
CA ARG A 91 5.27 0.49 -10.87
C ARG A 91 6.22 -0.71 -10.96
N LEU A 92 7.52 -0.48 -10.99
CA LEU A 92 8.52 -1.55 -10.96
C LEU A 92 8.45 -2.34 -9.64
N ARG A 93 8.29 -1.65 -8.50
CA ARG A 93 8.10 -2.30 -7.20
C ARG A 93 6.82 -3.15 -7.16
N MET A 94 5.70 -2.60 -7.64
CA MET A 94 4.44 -3.34 -7.73
C MET A 94 4.59 -4.61 -8.57
N ALA A 95 5.25 -4.53 -9.73
CA ALA A 95 5.47 -5.68 -10.60
C ALA A 95 6.29 -6.79 -9.92
N ARG A 96 7.34 -6.41 -9.16
CA ARG A 96 8.13 -7.35 -8.36
C ARG A 96 7.30 -8.00 -7.26
N SER A 97 6.48 -7.24 -6.54
CA SER A 97 5.60 -7.76 -5.50
C SER A 97 4.54 -8.72 -6.05
N LEU A 98 3.99 -8.45 -7.23
CA LEU A 98 3.05 -9.36 -7.91
C LEU A 98 3.75 -10.64 -8.41
N ALA A 99 4.99 -10.53 -8.89
CA ALA A 99 5.78 -11.69 -9.31
C ALA A 99 6.22 -12.56 -8.12
N GLY A 100 6.45 -11.96 -6.95
CA GLY A 100 6.85 -12.65 -5.73
C GLY A 100 5.69 -13.17 -4.86
N GLY A 101 4.47 -12.68 -5.06
CA GLY A 101 3.31 -13.00 -4.22
C GLY A 101 2.33 -13.99 -4.86
N ARG A 102 2.39 -15.27 -4.47
CA ARG A 102 1.20 -16.14 -4.48
C ARG A 102 0.43 -15.93 -3.16
N GLY A 103 -0.75 -15.31 -3.22
CA GLY A 103 -1.72 -15.19 -2.10
C GLY A 103 -1.29 -14.19 -1.01
N SER A 104 -2.15 -13.44 -0.31
CA SER A 104 -3.56 -13.57 -0.04
C SER A 104 -4.15 -12.17 0.15
N GLY A 105 -5.08 -11.78 -0.70
CA GLY A 105 -6.01 -10.68 -0.43
C GLY A 105 -7.24 -11.26 0.27
N ALA A 106 -7.08 -11.78 1.49
CA ALA A 106 -8.21 -12.25 2.27
C ALA A 106 -9.06 -11.03 2.63
N THR A 107 -10.23 -10.95 2.00
CA THR A 107 -11.26 -9.99 2.35
C THR A 107 -12.19 -10.72 3.29
N GLU A 108 -12.14 -10.39 4.58
CA GLU A 108 -13.05 -10.98 5.55
C GLU A 108 -14.24 -10.03 5.76
N PRO A 109 -15.48 -10.54 5.68
CA PRO A 109 -16.63 -9.83 6.20
C PRO A 109 -16.48 -9.71 7.72
N VAL A 110 -16.78 -8.53 8.26
CA VAL A 110 -16.82 -8.32 9.71
C VAL A 110 -18.09 -9.02 10.22
N SER A 111 -17.95 -10.04 11.06
CA SER A 111 -19.10 -10.65 11.75
C SER A 111 -19.71 -9.64 12.74
N PRO A 112 -21.06 -9.58 12.84
CA PRO A 112 -21.76 -8.66 13.74
C PRO A 112 -21.51 -8.95 15.23
#